data_AF-A0A969YMX6-F1
#
_entry.id   AF-A0A969YMX6-F1
#
_cell.length_a   1.000
_cell.length_b   1.000
_cell.length_c   1.000
_cell.angle_alpha   90.00
_cell.angle_beta   90.00
_cell.angle_gamma   90.00
#
_symmetry.space_group_name_H-M   'P 1'
#
loop_
_entity.id
_entity.type
_entity.pdbx_description
1 polymer ?
#
loop_
_entity_poly.entity_id
_entity_poly.type
_entity_poly.pdbx_seq_one_letter_code
_entity_poly.pdbx_strand_id
1 'polypeptide(L)'
;MNAMVDQLEIRCPKLGGQVKFAYCRREQGRIPCGRIIYCWQARFPVESFLKSYLSEEEWERCFHERPRPKMDTLIELIEQARRVKENPDDSEENRPAPLQSDILSPRRTRRNEEESD
;
A
#
# COMPACT_ATOMS: atom_id res chain seq x y z
N MET A 1 4.44 23.91 9.65
CA MET A 1 5.53 23.09 9.08
C MET A 1 6.42 22.65 10.24
N ASN A 2 6.36 21.37 10.64
CA ASN A 2 7.21 20.86 11.73
C ASN A 2 8.27 19.92 11.15
N ALA A 3 9.18 20.51 10.37
CA ALA A 3 10.17 19.78 9.57
C ALA A 3 11.14 18.91 10.40
N MET A 4 11.31 19.20 11.70
CA MET A 4 12.21 18.45 12.57
C MET A 4 11.71 17.03 12.86
N VAL A 5 10.40 16.85 13.15
CA VAL A 5 9.87 15.50 13.45
C VAL A 5 9.73 14.65 12.20
N ASP A 6 9.55 15.29 11.04
CA ASP A 6 9.38 14.62 9.75
C ASP A 6 10.64 13.84 9.32
N GLN A 7 11.80 14.19 9.85
CA GLN A 7 13.08 13.50 9.60
C GLN A 7 13.35 12.34 10.54
N LEU A 8 12.57 12.16 11.60
CA LEU A 8 12.75 11.03 12.50
C LEU A 8 12.50 9.72 11.74
N GLU A 9 13.25 8.68 12.10
CA GLU A 9 13.18 7.37 11.47
C GLU A 9 12.94 6.25 12.48
N ILE A 10 12.13 5.26 12.08
CA ILE A 10 11.93 4.00 12.80
C ILE A 10 11.89 2.83 11.82
N ARG A 11 12.09 1.60 12.32
CA ARG A 11 11.79 0.39 11.55
C ARG A 11 10.28 0.17 11.50
N CYS A 12 9.71 0.11 10.31
CA CYS A 12 8.29 -0.13 10.10
C CYS A 12 7.96 -1.62 10.27
N PRO A 13 7.06 -2.01 11.19
CA PRO A 13 6.65 -3.41 11.32
C PRO A 13 5.81 -3.90 10.12
N LYS A 14 5.16 -2.99 9.38
CA LYS A 14 4.38 -3.33 8.16
C LYS A 14 5.27 -3.57 6.94
N LEU A 15 6.35 -2.79 6.78
CA LEU A 15 7.21 -2.81 5.59
C LEU A 15 8.57 -3.49 5.81
N GLY A 16 8.95 -3.76 7.06
CA GLY A 16 10.20 -4.43 7.43
C GLY A 16 11.46 -3.55 7.40
N GLY A 17 11.42 -2.36 6.80
CA GLY A 17 12.56 -1.43 6.64
C GLY A 17 12.45 -0.12 7.45
N GLN A 18 13.49 0.71 7.38
CA GLN A 18 13.48 2.05 7.97
C GLN A 18 12.58 3.00 7.16
N VAL A 19 11.77 3.79 7.87
CA VAL A 19 10.89 4.81 7.28
C VAL A 19 10.93 6.09 8.09
N LYS A 20 10.77 7.22 7.41
CA LYS A 20 10.63 8.54 8.02
C LYS A 20 9.22 8.78 8.53
N PHE A 21 9.06 9.60 9.56
CA PHE A 21 7.74 10.03 10.03
C PHE A 21 6.92 10.70 8.91
N ALA A 22 7.58 11.46 8.03
CA ALA A 22 6.95 12.05 6.85
C ALA A 22 6.26 11.02 5.93
N TYR A 23 6.84 9.82 5.80
CA TYR A 23 6.21 8.73 5.05
C TYR A 23 4.94 8.27 5.74
N CYS A 24 5.01 8.00 7.04
CA CYS A 24 3.85 7.52 7.81
C CYS A 24 2.68 8.51 7.77
N ARG A 25 2.93 9.81 7.72
CA ARG A 25 1.89 10.85 7.62
C ARG A 25 1.13 10.86 6.29
N ARG A 26 1.69 10.27 5.23
CA ARG A 26 1.16 10.32 3.86
C ARG A 26 0.95 8.94 3.25
N GLU A 27 1.00 7.89 4.06
CA GLU A 27 0.96 6.52 3.57
C GLU A 27 -0.31 6.25 2.74
N GLN A 28 -1.43 6.83 3.14
CA GLN A 28 -2.72 6.71 2.44
C GLN A 28 -3.07 8.03 1.73
N GLY A 29 -2.07 8.67 1.11
CA GLY A 29 -2.21 9.95 0.44
C GLY A 29 -2.15 11.13 1.42
N ARG A 30 -3.31 11.67 1.81
CA ARG A 30 -3.40 12.77 2.80
C ARG A 30 -3.62 12.28 4.23
N ILE A 31 -3.78 10.97 4.40
CA ILE A 31 -4.15 10.33 5.66
C ILE A 31 -2.91 9.60 6.24
N PRO A 32 -2.62 9.73 7.54
CA PRO A 32 -1.56 9.00 8.20
C PRO A 32 -1.84 7.49 8.26
N CYS A 33 -0.79 6.69 8.45
CA CYS A 33 -0.96 5.24 8.62
C CYS A 33 -1.75 4.95 9.92
N GLY A 34 -2.63 3.94 9.89
CA GLY A 34 -3.48 3.61 11.05
C GLY A 34 -2.70 3.13 12.29
N ARG A 35 -1.40 2.85 12.17
CA ARG A 35 -0.52 2.47 13.30
C ARG A 35 0.40 3.59 13.75
N ILE A 36 0.26 4.80 13.21
CA ILE A 36 1.23 5.90 13.41
C ILE A 36 1.38 6.25 14.89
N ILE A 37 0.28 6.27 15.66
CA ILE A 37 0.31 6.59 17.09
C ILE A 37 1.13 5.52 17.81
N TYR A 38 0.77 4.24 17.64
CA TYR A 38 1.47 3.12 18.26
C TYR A 38 2.97 3.09 17.92
N CYS A 39 3.32 3.32 16.65
CA CYS A 39 4.70 3.23 16.18
C CYS A 39 5.58 4.39 16.67
N TRP A 40 5.03 5.59 16.86
CA TRP A 40 5.80 6.80 17.11
C TRP A 40 5.67 7.35 18.54
N GLN A 41 4.69 6.90 19.33
CA GLN A 41 4.45 7.38 20.71
C GLN A 41 5.68 7.22 21.62
N ALA A 42 6.47 6.16 21.42
CA ALA A 42 7.72 5.94 22.18
C ALA A 42 8.83 6.93 21.81
N ARG A 43 8.71 7.64 20.68
CA ARG A 43 9.74 8.52 20.15
C ARG A 43 9.45 10.00 20.44
N PHE A 44 8.18 10.40 20.44
CA PHE A 44 7.70 11.74 20.78
C PHE A 44 6.17 11.70 20.99
N PRO A 45 5.53 12.77 21.54
CA PRO A 45 4.08 12.80 21.75
C PRO A 45 3.31 12.96 20.42
N VAL A 46 3.30 11.89 19.62
CA VAL A 46 2.76 11.88 18.26
C VAL A 46 1.24 12.08 18.24
N GLU A 47 0.52 11.63 19.26
CA GLU A 47 -0.93 11.84 19.34
C GLU A 47 -1.27 13.33 19.41
N SER A 48 -0.65 14.07 20.34
CA SER A 48 -0.83 15.52 20.48
C SER A 48 -0.40 16.26 19.22
N PHE A 49 0.71 15.82 18.60
CA PHE A 49 1.15 16.36 17.32
C PHE A 49 0.07 16.20 16.24
N LEU A 50 -0.52 15.01 16.10
CA LEU A 50 -1.53 14.73 15.09
C LEU A 50 -2.84 15.49 15.36
N LYS A 51 -3.28 15.61 16.62
CA LYS A 51 -4.44 16.44 17.00
C LYS A 51 -4.27 17.92 16.67
N SER A 52 -3.03 18.44 16.70
CA SER A 52 -2.75 19.82 16.26
C SER A 52 -2.63 19.98 14.74
N TYR A 53 -2.44 18.87 14.01
CA TYR A 53 -2.18 18.87 12.58
C TYR A 53 -3.43 18.51 11.75
N LEU A 54 -4.27 17.63 12.26
CA LEU A 54 -5.50 17.16 11.63
C LEU A 54 -6.70 17.97 12.14
N SER A 55 -7.68 18.18 11.27
CA SER A 55 -9.03 18.57 11.69
C SER A 55 -9.72 17.42 12.46
N GLU A 56 -10.78 17.74 13.19
CA GLU A 56 -11.57 16.73 13.92
C GLU A 56 -12.17 15.70 12.94
N GLU A 57 -12.65 16.16 11.79
CA GLU A 57 -13.22 15.28 10.76
C GLU A 57 -12.17 14.35 10.14
N GLU A 58 -10.93 14.83 9.97
CA GLU A 58 -9.83 13.99 9.53
C GLU A 58 -9.44 13.00 10.63
N TRP A 59 -9.38 13.44 11.89
CA TRP A 59 -9.06 12.59 13.03
C TRP A 59 -10.02 11.39 13.12
N GLU A 60 -11.33 11.66 13.10
CA GLU A 60 -12.37 10.63 13.16
C GLU A 60 -12.23 9.63 12.02
N ARG A 61 -12.02 10.12 10.79
CA ARG A 61 -11.81 9.26 9.61
C ARG A 61 -10.55 8.40 9.71
N CYS A 62 -9.49 8.92 10.32
CA CYS A 62 -8.22 8.22 10.46
C CYS A 62 -8.23 7.13 11.53
N PHE A 63 -8.86 7.41 12.67
CA PHE A 63 -8.66 6.63 13.90
C PHE A 63 -9.93 6.03 14.50
N HIS A 64 -11.12 6.51 14.14
CA HIS A 64 -12.39 5.99 14.64
C HIS A 64 -13.18 5.21 13.58
N GLU A 65 -13.00 5.52 12.29
CA GLU A 65 -13.70 4.81 11.24
C GLU A 65 -13.22 3.36 11.15
N ARG A 66 -14.16 2.42 11.37
CA ARG A 66 -13.86 0.98 11.32
C ARG A 66 -13.49 0.63 9.87
N PRO A 67 -12.31 0.03 9.60
CA PRO A 67 -11.99 -0.38 8.24
C PRO A 67 -13.06 -1.35 7.74
N ARG A 68 -13.63 -1.10 6.55
CA ARG A 68 -14.61 -2.02 5.94
C ARG A 68 -14.03 -3.43 5.97
N PRO A 69 -14.76 -4.43 6.49
CA PRO A 69 -14.20 -5.76 6.61
C PRO A 69 -13.86 -6.26 5.21
N LYS A 70 -12.65 -6.82 5.05
CA LYS A 70 -12.13 -7.26 3.74
C LYS A 70 -13.05 -8.22 2.98
N MET A 71 -13.95 -8.90 3.70
CA MET A 71 -14.96 -9.80 3.12
C MET A 71 -15.97 -9.02 2.28
N ASP A 72 -16.41 -7.84 2.70
CA ASP A 72 -17.37 -7.04 1.95
C ASP A 72 -16.78 -6.60 0.62
N THR A 73 -15.51 -6.18 0.62
CA THR A 73 -14.80 -5.84 -0.63
C THR A 73 -14.62 -7.04 -1.54
N LEU A 74 -14.34 -8.22 -0.99
CA LEU A 74 -14.22 -9.44 -1.79
C LEU A 74 -15.56 -9.82 -2.43
N ILE A 75 -16.67 -9.72 -1.69
CA ILE A 75 -18.03 -9.98 -2.20
C ILE A 75 -18.38 -8.97 -3.30
N GLU A 76 -18.15 -7.67 -3.08
CA GLU A 76 -18.36 -6.61 -4.08
C GLU A 76 -17.60 -6.92 -5.39
N LEU A 77 -16.32 -7.33 -5.29
CA LEU A 77 -15.50 -7.69 -6.46
C LEU A 77 -16.01 -8.95 -7.18
N ILE A 78 -16.47 -9.96 -6.44
CA ILE A 78 -17.06 -11.17 -7.02
C ILE A 78 -18.36 -10.83 -7.76
N GLU A 79 -19.20 -9.97 -7.20
CA GLU A 79 -20.44 -9.51 -7.85
C GLU A 79 -20.16 -8.71 -9.13
N GLN A 80 -19.19 -7.79 -9.09
CA GLN A 80 -18.76 -7.05 -10.28
C GLN A 80 -18.29 -7.99 -11.39
N ALA A 81 -17.47 -9.00 -11.06
CA ALA A 81 -17.01 -9.98 -12.04
C ALA A 81 -18.14 -10.86 -12.61
N ARG A 82 -19.20 -11.13 -11.84
CA ARG A 82 -20.39 -11.87 -12.33
C ARG A 82 -21.22 -11.04 -13.30
N ARG A 83 -21.41 -9.74 -13.05
CA ARG A 83 -22.16 -8.84 -13.95
C ARG A 83 -21.54 -8.73 -15.34
N VAL A 84 -20.20 -8.78 -15.43
CA VAL A 84 -19.48 -8.80 -16.72
C VAL A 84 -19.75 -10.08 -17.52
N LYS A 85 -20.07 -11.20 -16.86
CA LYS A 85 -20.42 -12.46 -17.54
C LYS A 85 -21.85 -12.49 -18.09
N GLU A 86 -22.76 -11.65 -17.58
CA GLU A 86 -24.20 -11.73 -17.88
C GLU A 86 -24.66 -10.76 -18.99
N ASN A 87 -23.84 -9.81 -19.42
CA ASN A 87 -24.11 -8.95 -20.57
C ASN A 87 -23.19 -9.31 -21.75
N PRO A 88 -23.63 -10.17 -22.69
CA PRO A 88 -22.83 -10.58 -23.85
C PRO A 88 -22.98 -9.64 -25.06
N ASP A 89 -23.30 -8.36 -24.83
CA ASP A 89 -23.37 -7.35 -25.90
C ASP A 89 -22.38 -6.23 -25.60
N ASP A 90 -21.22 -6.29 -26.26
CA ASP A 90 -20.57 -5.16 -26.93
C ASP A 90 -19.17 -5.55 -27.44
N SER A 91 -19.06 -5.64 -28.77
CA SER A 91 -17.91 -5.37 -29.66
C SER A 91 -16.48 -5.70 -29.20
N GLU A 92 -15.80 -6.42 -30.11
CA GLU A 92 -14.41 -6.93 -30.09
C GLU A 92 -13.28 -5.92 -29.75
N GLU A 93 -13.60 -4.64 -29.61
CA GLU A 93 -12.63 -3.54 -29.46
C GLU A 93 -12.08 -3.37 -28.04
N ASN A 94 -12.71 -3.95 -27.00
CA ASN A 94 -12.33 -3.70 -25.59
C ASN A 94 -11.81 -4.92 -24.80
N ARG A 95 -11.38 -6.00 -25.46
CA ARG A 95 -10.84 -7.17 -24.75
C ARG A 95 -9.44 -6.89 -24.17
N PRO A 96 -9.22 -6.97 -22.85
CA PRO A 96 -7.87 -6.86 -22.29
C PRO A 96 -7.01 -8.05 -22.77
N ALA A 97 -5.75 -7.76 -23.09
CA ALA A 97 -4.81 -8.76 -23.59
C ALA A 97 -4.67 -9.94 -22.59
N PRO A 98 -4.55 -11.19 -23.09
CA PRO A 98 -4.34 -12.35 -22.21
C PRO A 98 -3.11 -12.15 -21.34
N LEU A 99 -3.22 -12.46 -20.04
CA LEU A 99 -2.09 -12.49 -19.13
C LEU A 99 -1.10 -13.56 -19.61
N GLN A 100 0.07 -13.13 -20.06
CA GLN A 100 1.15 -14.03 -20.49
C GLN A 100 1.65 -14.84 -19.30
N SER A 101 1.58 -16.16 -19.42
CA SER A 101 1.98 -17.14 -18.40
C SER A 101 3.51 -17.37 -18.30
N ASP A 102 4.31 -16.46 -18.84
CA ASP A 102 5.76 -16.65 -18.98
C ASP A 102 6.54 -16.22 -17.74
N ILE A 103 6.31 -16.90 -16.62
CA ILE A 103 7.23 -16.89 -15.48
C ILE A 103 7.55 -18.33 -15.12
N LEU A 104 8.36 -18.98 -15.96
CA LEU A 104 9.21 -20.14 -15.61
C LEU A 104 10.14 -20.45 -16.81
N SER A 105 11.09 -19.55 -17.09
CA SER A 105 12.29 -19.93 -17.86
C SER A 105 13.38 -20.43 -16.91
N PRO A 106 13.95 -21.62 -17.10
CA PRO A 106 15.09 -22.08 -16.30
C PRO A 106 16.32 -21.23 -16.62
N ARG A 107 17.01 -20.71 -15.59
CA ARG A 107 18.29 -20.02 -15.74
C ARG A 107 19.31 -20.95 -16.41
N ARG A 108 19.74 -20.64 -17.64
CA ARG A 108 20.95 -21.23 -18.24
C ARG A 108 22.16 -20.81 -17.41
N THR A 109 22.87 -21.76 -16.81
CA THR A 109 24.25 -21.57 -16.37
C THR A 109 25.15 -21.56 -17.62
N ARG A 110 25.86 -20.47 -17.87
CA ARG A 110 26.93 -20.43 -18.88
C ARG A 110 28.26 -20.74 -18.19
N ARG A 111 28.76 -21.95 -18.42
CA ARG A 111 30.17 -22.31 -18.32
C ARG A 111 30.88 -21.67 -19.52
N ASN A 112 31.92 -20.88 -19.28
CA ASN A 112 32.92 -20.55 -20.28
C ASN A 112 34.29 -20.94 -19.70
N GLU A 113 34.77 -22.11 -20.13
CA GLU A 113 36.20 -22.37 -20.35
C GLU A 113 36.52 -21.91 -21.79
N GLU A 114 37.75 -21.42 -22.00
CA GLU A 114 38.51 -21.12 -23.24
C GLU A 114 39.19 -19.74 -23.05
N GLU A 115 40.46 -19.68 -22.61
CA GLU A 115 41.71 -20.09 -23.30
C GLU A 115 42.04 -19.16 -24.47
N SER A 116 43.00 -18.23 -24.25
CA SER A 116 43.94 -17.64 -25.22
C SER A 116 44.70 -16.48 -24.56
N ASP A 117 45.89 -16.76 -24.02
CA ASP A 117 47.20 -16.19 -24.46
C ASP A 117 48.35 -16.81 -23.61
#